data_AF-A0A9Q0SCA7-F1
#
_entry.id   AF-A0A9Q0SCA7-F1
#
_cell.length_a   1.000
_cell.length_b   1.000
_cell.length_c   1.000
_cell.angle_alpha   90.00
_cell.angle_beta   90.00
_cell.angle_gamma   90.00
#
_symmetry.space_group_name_H-M   'P 1'
#
loop_
_entity.id
_entity.type
_entity.pdbx_description
1 polymer ?
#
loop_
_entity_poly.entity_id
_entity_poly.type
_entity_poly.pdbx_seq_one_letter_code
_entity_poly.pdbx_strand_id
1 'polypeptide(L)'
;MEKKRVGLRGAVAGLEMERKVKGKESVGRRREGLNIMMRDNEGILEAYVKAWVSGALDRAATRVSMAFTLALHHLSSFIFLFHANDKITLRNKLAKSLLRDYSKKTRHEGIMLELVRYYKPASRLPEKQEGLSLQASDIEKRFEVLVEACDRDSSLLIEVEKLKSAFVKKQSVDRL
;
A
#
# COMPACT_ATOMS: atom_id res chain seq x y z
N MET A 1 -50.19 -2.12 -47.52
CA MET A 1 -49.24 -1.24 -46.81
C MET A 1 -48.88 -1.88 -45.48
N GLU A 2 -47.72 -2.53 -45.40
CA GLU A 2 -47.28 -3.27 -44.22
C GLU A 2 -46.37 -2.39 -43.37
N LYS A 3 -46.82 -2.01 -42.17
CA LYS A 3 -46.05 -1.18 -41.25
C LYS A 3 -45.01 -2.05 -40.53
N LYS A 4 -43.75 -1.88 -40.94
CA LYS A 4 -42.52 -2.29 -40.24
C LYS A 4 -42.65 -2.07 -38.72
N ARG A 5 -42.76 -3.15 -37.93
CA ARG A 5 -42.39 -3.17 -36.51
C ARG A 5 -40.97 -3.71 -36.41
N VAL A 6 -39.98 -2.84 -36.57
CA VAL A 6 -38.60 -3.15 -36.22
C VAL A 6 -38.14 -2.12 -35.20
N GLY A 7 -37.65 -2.58 -34.06
CA GLY A 7 -36.74 -1.80 -33.22
C GLY A 7 -37.32 -1.16 -31.96
N LEU A 8 -37.89 -1.94 -31.04
CA LEU A 8 -37.96 -1.51 -29.62
C LEU A 8 -37.18 -2.40 -28.65
N ARG A 9 -36.81 -3.63 -29.02
CA ARG A 9 -36.07 -4.53 -28.12
C ARG A 9 -34.57 -4.19 -28.00
N GLY A 10 -33.95 -3.62 -29.05
CA GLY A 10 -32.53 -3.25 -29.01
C GLY A 10 -32.22 -2.00 -28.18
N ALA A 11 -33.13 -1.02 -28.17
CA ALA A 11 -32.94 0.24 -27.44
C ALA A 11 -32.99 0.05 -25.91
N VAL A 12 -33.84 -0.85 -25.41
CA VAL A 12 -33.96 -1.13 -23.97
C VAL A 12 -32.71 -1.82 -23.43
N ALA A 13 -32.15 -2.78 -24.17
CA ALA A 13 -30.91 -3.46 -23.79
C ALA A 13 -29.69 -2.50 -23.78
N GLY A 14 -29.62 -1.57 -24.74
CA GLY A 14 -28.58 -0.52 -24.76
C GLY A 14 -28.65 0.40 -23.55
N LEU A 15 -29.85 0.87 -23.19
CA LEU A 15 -30.06 1.74 -22.03
C LEU A 15 -29.76 1.02 -20.69
N GLU A 16 -30.03 -0.28 -20.59
CA GLU A 16 -29.75 -1.07 -19.38
C GLU A 16 -28.24 -1.35 -19.22
N MET A 17 -27.54 -1.60 -20.32
CA MET A 17 -26.07 -1.70 -20.35
C MET A 17 -25.40 -0.38 -19.98
N GLU A 18 -25.84 0.75 -20.54
CA GLU A 18 -25.31 2.08 -20.20
C GLU A 18 -25.56 2.45 -18.73
N ARG A 19 -26.74 2.14 -18.18
CA ARG A 19 -27.02 2.32 -16.75
C ARG A 19 -26.14 1.44 -15.87
N LYS A 20 -25.85 0.20 -16.28
CA LYS A 20 -24.98 -0.73 -15.54
C LYS A 20 -23.50 -0.32 -15.61
N VAL A 21 -23.05 0.22 -16.75
CA VAL A 21 -21.70 0.78 -16.91
C VAL A 21 -21.55 2.06 -16.09
N LYS A 22 -22.49 3.01 -16.18
CA LYS A 22 -22.49 4.26 -15.39
C LYS A 22 -22.63 4.00 -13.89
N GLY A 23 -23.38 2.97 -13.50
CA GLY A 23 -23.47 2.48 -12.11
C GLY A 23 -22.16 1.89 -11.60
N LYS A 24 -21.45 1.09 -12.40
CA LYS A 24 -20.13 0.54 -12.04
C LYS A 24 -19.05 1.61 -11.96
N GLU A 25 -19.05 2.55 -12.90
CA GLU A 25 -18.09 3.65 -12.95
C GLU A 25 -18.26 4.63 -11.78
N SER A 26 -19.51 4.97 -11.43
CA SER A 26 -19.81 5.82 -10.26
C SER A 26 -19.57 5.13 -8.92
N VAL A 27 -19.61 3.79 -8.86
CA VAL A 27 -19.20 3.02 -7.68
C VAL A 27 -17.67 2.90 -7.61
N GLY A 28 -16.98 2.74 -8.75
CA GLY A 28 -15.52 2.77 -8.84
C GLY A 28 -14.95 4.11 -8.36
N ARG A 29 -15.45 5.22 -8.91
CA ARG A 29 -15.06 6.59 -8.49
C ARG A 29 -15.34 6.88 -7.01
N ARG A 30 -16.47 6.38 -6.45
CA ARG A 30 -16.76 6.54 -5.01
C ARG A 30 -15.84 5.72 -4.11
N ARG A 31 -15.46 4.50 -4.52
CA ARG A 31 -14.47 3.70 -3.77
C ARG A 31 -13.07 4.29 -3.83
N GLU A 32 -12.66 4.84 -4.97
CA GLU A 32 -11.39 5.56 -5.09
C GLU A 32 -11.37 6.84 -4.26
N GLY A 33 -12.45 7.63 -4.28
CA GLY A 33 -12.60 8.81 -3.43
C GLY A 33 -12.56 8.50 -1.93
N LEU A 34 -13.23 7.44 -1.47
CA LEU A 34 -13.17 6.99 -0.07
C LEU A 34 -11.78 6.44 0.31
N ASN A 35 -11.10 5.75 -0.62
CA ASN A 35 -9.76 5.22 -0.38
C ASN A 35 -8.75 6.37 -0.23
N ILE A 36 -8.79 7.37 -1.12
CA ILE A 36 -7.93 8.57 -1.03
C ILE A 36 -8.17 9.34 0.28
N MET A 37 -9.43 9.52 0.69
CA MET A 37 -9.78 10.18 1.97
C MET A 37 -9.27 9.44 3.21
N MET A 38 -9.14 8.11 3.16
CA MET A 38 -8.57 7.31 4.26
C MET A 38 -7.04 7.20 4.20
N ARG A 39 -6.46 7.20 3.00
CA ARG A 39 -5.02 6.99 2.76
C ARG A 39 -4.15 8.13 3.31
N ASP A 40 -4.77 9.30 3.40
CA ASP A 40 -4.13 10.58 3.71
C ASP A 40 -4.59 11.18 5.05
N ASN A 41 -5.43 10.45 5.79
CA ASN A 41 -5.91 10.86 7.10
C ASN A 41 -4.80 10.61 8.14
N GLU A 42 -4.18 11.69 8.60
CA GLU A 42 -3.10 11.67 9.59
C GLU A 42 -3.47 10.86 10.83
N GLY A 43 -4.68 11.06 11.38
CA GLY A 43 -5.13 10.34 12.57
C GLY A 43 -5.19 8.82 12.39
N ILE A 44 -5.59 8.34 11.21
CA ILE A 44 -5.60 6.90 10.89
C ILE A 44 -4.17 6.36 10.76
N LEU A 45 -3.29 7.09 10.07
CA LEU A 45 -1.89 6.69 9.87
C LEU A 45 -1.14 6.62 11.22
N GLU A 46 -1.33 7.62 12.07
CA GLU A 46 -0.78 7.64 13.42
C GLU A 46 -1.32 6.51 14.29
N ALA A 47 -2.62 6.21 14.19
CA ALA A 47 -3.21 5.07 14.90
C ALA A 47 -2.59 3.74 14.45
N TYR A 48 -2.32 3.55 13.15
CA TYR A 48 -1.63 2.36 12.66
C TYR A 48 -0.20 2.26 13.19
N VAL A 49 0.58 3.35 13.13
CA VAL A 49 1.95 3.35 13.70
C VAL A 49 1.90 3.10 15.20
N LYS A 50 0.96 3.69 15.94
CA LYS A 50 0.80 3.43 17.37
C LYS A 50 0.46 1.96 17.65
N ALA A 51 -0.43 1.36 16.86
CA ALA A 51 -0.79 -0.05 16.99
C ALA A 51 0.41 -0.96 16.64
N TRP A 52 1.24 -0.56 15.68
CA TRP A 52 2.49 -1.24 15.34
C TRP A 52 3.50 -1.17 16.50
N VAL A 53 3.84 0.03 16.94
CA VAL A 53 4.87 0.28 17.97
C VAL A 53 4.44 -0.27 19.34
N SER A 54 3.15 -0.37 19.63
CA SER A 54 2.67 -1.03 20.86
C SER A 54 2.61 -2.56 20.77
N GLY A 55 2.77 -3.14 19.58
CA GLY A 55 2.61 -4.57 19.33
C GLY A 55 1.15 -5.04 19.23
N ALA A 56 0.18 -4.11 19.19
CA ALA A 56 -1.22 -4.44 18.99
C ALA A 56 -1.47 -5.10 17.62
N LEU A 57 -0.62 -4.81 16.63
CA LEU A 57 -0.65 -5.46 15.32
C LEU A 57 0.03 -6.84 15.26
N ASP A 58 0.78 -7.27 16.28
CA ASP A 58 1.58 -8.50 16.20
C ASP A 58 0.70 -9.73 15.91
N ARG A 59 -0.42 -9.87 16.64
CA ARG A 59 -1.38 -10.96 16.43
C ARG A 59 -2.07 -10.87 15.06
N ALA A 60 -2.32 -9.64 14.59
CA ALA A 60 -2.94 -9.37 13.31
C ALA A 60 -1.99 -9.71 12.15
N ALA A 61 -0.68 -9.50 12.34
CA ALA A 61 0.39 -9.84 11.41
C ALA A 61 0.59 -11.36 11.32
N THR A 62 0.68 -12.07 12.45
CA THR A 62 0.81 -13.54 12.47
C THR A 62 -0.32 -14.24 11.71
N ARG A 63 -1.53 -13.68 11.73
CA ARG A 63 -2.71 -14.23 11.06
C ARG A 63 -2.92 -13.70 9.64
N VAL A 64 -2.06 -12.80 9.16
CA VAL A 64 -2.22 -12.08 7.87
C VAL A 64 -3.64 -11.51 7.74
N SER A 65 -4.12 -10.89 8.81
CA SER A 65 -5.50 -10.41 8.89
C SER A 65 -5.73 -9.20 8.00
N MET A 66 -7.00 -8.95 7.63
CA MET A 66 -7.40 -7.77 6.87
C MET A 66 -6.95 -6.46 7.54
N ALA A 67 -7.05 -6.37 8.87
CA ALA A 67 -6.61 -5.19 9.61
C ALA A 67 -5.11 -4.92 9.43
N PHE A 68 -4.29 -5.97 9.48
CA PHE A 68 -2.87 -5.86 9.20
C PHE A 68 -2.59 -5.50 7.74
N THR A 69 -3.28 -6.14 6.79
CA THR A 69 -3.13 -5.82 5.36
C THR A 69 -3.50 -4.37 5.04
N LEU A 70 -4.55 -3.82 5.67
CA LEU A 70 -4.96 -2.43 5.48
C LEU A 70 -3.94 -1.45 6.10
N ALA A 71 -3.45 -1.74 7.31
CA ALA A 71 -2.40 -0.96 7.94
C ALA A 71 -1.14 -0.92 7.05
N LEU A 72 -0.70 -2.10 6.58
CA LEU A 72 0.45 -2.24 5.70
C LEU A 72 0.24 -1.49 4.38
N HIS A 73 -0.97 -1.60 3.79
CA HIS A 73 -1.34 -0.89 2.57
C HIS A 73 -1.23 0.62 2.73
N HIS A 74 -1.85 1.18 3.76
CA HIS A 74 -1.90 2.62 3.98
C HIS A 74 -0.52 3.16 4.33
N LEU A 75 0.19 2.53 5.26
CA LEU A 75 1.54 2.96 5.67
C LEU A 75 2.55 2.86 4.52
N SER A 76 2.61 1.73 3.81
CA SER A 76 3.53 1.58 2.68
C SER A 76 3.23 2.60 1.58
N SER A 77 1.95 2.79 1.26
CA SER A 77 1.54 3.77 0.25
C SER A 77 1.90 5.19 0.65
N PHE A 78 1.58 5.58 1.89
CA PHE A 78 1.82 6.92 2.39
C PHE A 78 3.31 7.22 2.53
N ILE A 79 4.09 6.27 3.02
CA ILE A 79 5.53 6.47 3.21
C ILE A 79 6.26 6.52 1.87
N PHE A 80 5.98 5.57 0.96
CA PHE A 80 6.83 5.37 -0.22
C PHE A 80 6.30 5.93 -1.54
N LEU A 81 4.99 6.14 -1.66
CA LEU A 81 4.38 6.53 -2.94
C LEU A 81 3.77 7.94 -2.91
N PHE A 82 3.66 8.55 -1.74
CA PHE A 82 3.07 9.86 -1.57
C PHE A 82 4.16 10.93 -1.49
N HIS A 83 4.15 11.86 -2.45
CA HIS A 83 5.20 12.88 -2.63
C HIS A 83 4.70 14.32 -2.45
N ALA A 84 3.54 14.53 -1.81
CA ALA A 84 3.08 15.91 -1.58
C ALA A 84 3.95 16.57 -0.50
N ASN A 85 4.54 17.71 -0.86
CA ASN A 85 5.52 18.42 -0.03
C ASN A 85 4.98 18.82 1.35
N ASP A 86 3.67 19.06 1.47
CA ASP A 86 2.99 19.44 2.71
C ASP A 86 2.96 18.31 3.76
N LYS A 87 3.15 17.05 3.35
CA LYS A 87 3.09 15.88 4.25
C LYS A 87 4.44 15.22 4.51
N ILE A 88 5.54 15.79 4.04
CA ILE A 88 6.89 15.27 4.27
C ILE A 88 7.20 15.15 5.77
N THR A 89 6.79 16.13 6.57
CA THR A 89 7.00 16.11 8.03
C THR A 89 6.31 14.89 8.67
N LEU A 90 5.05 14.62 8.29
CA LEU A 90 4.31 13.45 8.78
C LEU A 90 4.94 12.14 8.28
N ARG A 91 5.25 12.04 6.99
CA ARG A 91 5.95 10.90 6.38
C ARG A 91 7.21 10.55 7.16
N ASN A 92 8.07 11.52 7.39
CA ASN A 92 9.34 11.34 8.08
C ASN A 92 9.13 10.98 9.55
N LYS A 93 8.14 11.59 10.23
CA LYS A 93 7.76 11.23 11.61
C LYS A 93 7.36 9.76 11.72
N LEU A 94 6.47 9.28 10.84
CA LEU A 94 6.00 7.90 10.84
C LEU A 94 7.13 6.92 10.51
N ALA A 95 7.93 7.20 9.47
CA ALA A 95 9.08 6.37 9.09
C ALA A 95 10.11 6.25 10.23
N LYS A 96 10.46 7.36 10.87
CA LYS A 96 11.36 7.36 12.04
C LYS A 96 10.78 6.57 13.22
N SER A 97 9.48 6.66 13.47
CA SER A 97 8.83 5.90 14.53
C SER A 97 8.93 4.39 14.30
N LEU A 98 8.71 3.94 13.06
CA LEU A 98 8.85 2.54 12.67
C LEU A 98 10.31 2.06 12.74
N LEU A 99 11.27 2.87 12.28
CA LEU A 99 12.71 2.54 12.39
C LEU A 99 13.16 2.41 13.85
N ARG A 100 12.69 3.29 14.74
CA ARG A 100 12.99 3.21 16.17
C ARG A 100 12.42 1.95 16.82
N ASP A 101 11.24 1.52 16.38
CA ASP A 101 10.62 0.28 16.86
C ASP A 101 11.35 -0.95 16.33
N TYR A 102 11.69 -0.98 15.05
CA TYR A 102 12.56 -1.99 14.43
C TYR A 102 13.89 -2.16 15.18
N SER A 103 14.58 -1.04 15.46
CA SER A 103 15.84 -1.02 16.20
C SER A 103 15.75 -1.69 17.58
N LYS A 104 14.60 -1.54 18.25
CA LYS A 104 14.39 -2.03 19.62
C LYS A 104 13.85 -3.45 19.69
N LYS A 105 13.22 -3.94 18.61
CA LYS A 105 12.47 -5.19 18.62
C LYS A 105 12.82 -6.02 17.39
N THR A 106 13.78 -6.93 17.57
CA THR A 106 14.21 -7.88 16.53
C THR A 106 13.04 -8.66 15.92
N ARG A 107 12.02 -9.01 16.72
CA ARG A 107 10.80 -9.69 16.22
C ARG A 107 9.99 -8.87 15.21
N HIS A 108 10.17 -7.55 15.15
CA HIS A 108 9.48 -6.68 14.19
C HIS A 108 10.26 -6.53 12.87
N GLU A 109 11.45 -7.14 12.74
CA GLU A 109 12.20 -7.19 11.47
C GLU A 109 11.32 -7.75 10.32
N GLY A 110 10.64 -8.87 10.55
CA GLY A 110 9.79 -9.49 9.53
C GLY A 110 8.68 -8.57 9.05
N ILE A 111 8.05 -7.83 9.97
CA ILE A 111 6.96 -6.90 9.67
C ILE A 111 7.51 -5.65 8.94
N MET A 112 8.69 -5.16 9.32
CA MET A 112 9.34 -4.04 8.63
C MET A 112 9.75 -4.41 7.19
N LEU A 113 10.28 -5.63 6.99
CA LEU A 113 10.56 -6.15 5.65
C LEU A 113 9.27 -6.27 4.81
N GLU A 114 8.15 -6.63 5.44
CA GLU A 114 6.83 -6.64 4.80
C GLU A 114 6.38 -5.26 4.33
N LEU A 115 6.63 -4.22 5.12
CA LEU A 115 6.32 -2.85 4.74
C LEU A 115 7.10 -2.41 3.50
N VAL A 116 8.41 -2.68 3.48
CA VAL A 116 9.30 -2.32 2.37
C VAL A 116 8.96 -3.10 1.10
N ARG A 117 8.64 -4.40 1.19
CA ARG A 117 8.22 -5.21 0.01
C ARG A 117 6.75 -5.08 -0.35
N TYR A 118 5.96 -4.30 0.39
CA TYR A 118 4.53 -4.28 0.17
C TYR A 118 4.21 -3.69 -1.21
N TYR A 119 3.61 -4.49 -2.07
CA TYR A 119 3.05 -4.07 -3.35
C TYR A 119 1.54 -4.29 -3.31
N LYS A 120 0.77 -3.32 -3.79
CA LYS A 120 -0.68 -3.47 -3.93
C LYS A 120 -0.94 -4.52 -5.02
N PRO A 121 -1.57 -5.68 -4.73
CA PRO A 121 -2.00 -6.57 -5.80
C PRO A 121 -2.99 -5.82 -6.69
N ALA A 122 -2.70 -5.71 -7.99
CA ALA A 122 -3.65 -5.15 -8.94
C ALA A 122 -4.98 -5.91 -8.79
N SER A 123 -6.07 -5.17 -8.60
CA SER A 123 -7.41 -5.75 -8.45
C SER A 123 -7.73 -6.58 -9.69
N ARG A 124 -7.85 -7.90 -9.50
CA ARG A 124 -8.23 -8.94 -10.46
C ARG A 124 -8.94 -8.41 -11.72
N LEU A 125 -8.18 -8.24 -12.80
CA LEU A 125 -8.63 -8.54 -14.16
C LEU A 125 -7.79 -9.75 -14.62
N PRO A 126 -8.42 -10.83 -15.11
CA PRO A 126 -7.76 -12.11 -15.39
C PRO A 126 -7.00 -12.13 -16.72
N GLU A 127 -6.46 -11.00 -17.18
CA GLU A 127 -5.68 -10.95 -18.41
C GLU A 127 -4.36 -10.22 -18.16
N LYS A 128 -3.27 -10.98 -18.31
CA LYS A 128 -1.86 -10.63 -18.10
C LYS A 128 -1.40 -10.53 -16.64
N GLN A 129 -1.47 -11.68 -15.96
CA GLN A 129 -0.83 -11.92 -14.67
C GLN A 129 0.62 -12.40 -14.84
N GLU A 130 1.41 -11.65 -15.60
CA GLU A 130 2.86 -11.85 -15.72
C GLU A 130 3.56 -10.51 -15.48
N GLY A 131 4.20 -10.36 -14.31
CA GLY A 131 5.35 -9.45 -14.19
C GLY A 131 5.23 -8.14 -13.40
N LEU A 132 4.21 -7.91 -12.57
CA LEU A 132 4.21 -6.74 -11.66
C LEU A 132 4.65 -7.13 -10.24
N SER A 133 5.84 -7.74 -10.13
CA SER A 133 6.60 -7.75 -8.87
C SER A 133 7.26 -6.38 -8.67
N LEU A 134 7.47 -5.95 -7.42
CA LEU A 134 8.35 -4.80 -7.16
C LEU A 134 9.70 -5.05 -7.84
N GLN A 135 10.10 -4.12 -8.71
CA GLN A 135 11.42 -4.16 -9.32
C GLN A 135 12.47 -3.86 -8.24
N ALA A 136 13.71 -4.32 -8.45
CA ALA A 136 14.81 -4.00 -7.54
C ALA A 136 14.97 -2.47 -7.38
N SER A 137 14.78 -1.72 -8.46
CA SER A 137 14.79 -0.25 -8.47
C SER A 137 13.68 0.39 -7.64
N ASP A 138 12.50 -0.24 -7.53
CA ASP A 138 11.43 0.26 -6.66
C ASP A 138 11.80 0.07 -5.19
N ILE A 139 12.46 -1.04 -4.85
CA ILE A 139 12.94 -1.30 -3.50
C ILE A 139 14.03 -0.31 -3.11
N GLU A 140 14.98 -0.04 -4.01
CA GLU A 140 16.05 0.94 -3.78
C GLU A 140 15.46 2.33 -3.46
N LYS A 141 14.51 2.81 -4.26
CA LYS A 141 13.79 4.08 -4.01
C LYS A 141 13.10 4.11 -2.64
N ARG A 142 12.53 2.99 -2.20
CA ARG A 142 11.92 2.90 -0.85
C ARG A 142 12.96 3.08 0.24
N PHE A 143 14.15 2.51 0.07
CA PHE A 143 15.24 2.72 1.01
C PHE A 143 15.77 4.15 0.98
N GLU A 144 15.84 4.81 -0.18
CA GLU A 144 16.17 6.23 -0.28
C GLU A 144 15.20 7.09 0.53
N VAL A 145 13.89 6.83 0.42
CA VAL A 145 12.87 7.52 1.24
C VAL A 145 13.11 7.32 2.74
N LEU A 146 13.52 6.12 3.18
CA LEU A 146 13.87 5.89 4.59
C LEU A 146 15.12 6.66 5.00
N VAL A 147 16.14 6.72 4.14
CA VAL A 147 17.37 7.51 4.37
C VAL A 147 17.04 9.00 4.50
N GLU A 148 16.23 9.54 3.59
CA GLU A 148 15.77 10.93 3.65
C GLU A 148 15.01 11.21 4.96
N ALA A 149 14.14 10.29 5.37
CA ALA A 149 13.33 10.45 6.58
C ALA A 149 14.17 10.52 7.86
N CYS A 150 15.37 9.93 7.87
CA CYS A 150 16.29 9.96 9.00
C CYS A 150 16.83 11.37 9.27
N ASP A 151 16.81 12.30 8.30
CA ASP A 151 17.23 13.70 8.48
C ASP A 151 18.60 13.81 9.18
N ARG A 152 19.59 13.06 8.67
CA ARG A 152 20.97 12.96 9.19
C ARG A 152 21.14 12.32 10.58
N ASP A 153 20.09 11.72 11.15
CA ASP A 153 20.20 10.90 12.36
C ASP A 153 21.04 9.64 12.09
N SER A 154 22.31 9.67 12.51
CA SER A 154 23.27 8.59 12.27
C SER A 154 22.84 7.26 12.88
N SER A 155 22.17 7.29 14.04
CA SER A 155 21.66 6.08 14.68
C SER A 155 20.59 5.43 13.81
N LEU A 156 19.66 6.22 13.25
CA LEU A 156 18.64 5.67 12.37
C LEU A 156 19.18 5.23 11.01
N LEU A 157 20.18 5.93 10.47
CA LEU A 157 20.84 5.53 9.24
C LEU A 157 21.49 4.14 9.34
N ILE A 158 22.13 3.83 10.47
CA ILE A 158 22.67 2.49 10.74
C ILE A 158 21.56 1.43 10.69
N GLU A 159 20.38 1.74 11.24
CA GLU A 159 19.25 0.81 11.22
C GLU A 159 18.68 0.60 9.80
N VAL A 160 18.69 1.64 8.96
CA VAL A 160 18.33 1.50 7.53
C VAL A 160 19.31 0.58 6.81
N GLU A 161 20.61 0.69 7.05
CA GLU A 161 21.62 -0.19 6.43
C GLU A 161 21.51 -1.65 6.92
N LYS A 162 21.20 -1.86 8.20
CA LYS A 162 20.87 -3.19 8.73
C LYS A 162 19.64 -3.77 8.04
N LEU A 163 18.59 -2.96 7.87
CA LEU A 163 17.35 -3.38 7.20
C LEU A 163 17.60 -3.74 5.72
N LYS A 164 18.40 -2.95 4.99
CA LYS A 164 18.85 -3.29 3.62
C LYS A 164 19.56 -4.63 3.58
N SER A 165 20.49 -4.86 4.50
CA SER A 165 21.23 -6.12 4.58
C SER A 165 20.30 -7.31 4.88
N ALA A 166 19.36 -7.15 5.81
CA ALA A 166 18.36 -8.17 6.11
C ALA A 166 17.45 -8.47 4.90
N PHE A 167 17.08 -7.44 4.13
CA PHE A 167 16.28 -7.59 2.92
C PHE A 167 17.00 -8.41 1.84
N VAL A 168 18.28 -8.12 1.59
CA VAL A 168 19.11 -8.89 0.64
C VAL A 168 19.25 -10.34 1.08
N LYS A 169 19.54 -10.58 2.37
CA LYS A 169 19.63 -11.93 2.94
C LYS A 169 18.33 -12.71 2.75
N LYS A 170 17.19 -12.08 3.04
CA LYS A 170 15.88 -12.73 2.89
C LYS A 170 15.59 -13.08 1.43
N GLN A 171 15.91 -12.19 0.49
CA GLN A 171 15.77 -12.50 -0.94
C GLN A 171 16.65 -13.67 -1.40
N SER A 172 17.87 -13.80 -0.88
CA SER A 172 18.72 -14.95 -1.25
C SER A 172 18.17 -16.27 -0.71
N VAL A 173 17.53 -16.26 0.46
CA VAL A 173 16.90 -17.45 1.05
C VAL A 173 15.63 -17.84 0.28
N ASP A 174 14.78 -16.87 -0.09
CA ASP A 174 13.53 -17.13 -0.82
C ASP A 174 13.77 -17.66 -2.26
N ARG A 175 15.01 -17.64 -2.77
CA ARG A 175 15.40 -18.15 -4.09
C ARG A 175 16.02 -19.56 -4.06
N LEU A 176 16.28 -20.12 -2.88
CA LEU A 176 16.78 -21.48 -2.67
C LEU A 176 15.62 -22.46 -2.45
#